data_AF-A0AAU9KPM8-F1
#
_entry.id   AF-A0AAU9KPM8-F1
#
_cell.length_a   1.000
_cell.length_b   1.000
_cell.length_c   1.000
_cell.angle_alpha   90.00
_cell.angle_beta   90.00
_cell.angle_gamma   90.00
#
_symmetry.space_group_name_H-M   'P 1'
#
loop_
_entity.id
_entity.type
_entity.pdbx_description
1 polymer ?
#
loop_
_entity_poly.entity_id
_entity_poly.type
_entity_poly.pdbx_seq_one_letter_code
_entity_poly.pdbx_strand_id
1 'polypeptide(L)'
;MPLDELCCHSVIFNGNILISGSLNSYIWLYSIDTDSFSVIPYEFDYYKIKILINAGRLYLIEDSLGKIYESEDEYAWNQIANSVIGKDSDWIYCTYNKGWIYSACYIKNNISYSKFNLNEKFMINLL
;
A
#
# COMPACT_ATOMS: atom_id res chain seq x y z
N MET A 1 0.87 -22.54 -3.51
CA MET A 1 0.44 -21.16 -3.83
C MET A 1 0.19 -21.12 -5.32
N PRO A 2 -0.96 -20.68 -5.83
CA PRO A 2 -1.10 -20.47 -7.27
C PRO A 2 -0.13 -19.35 -7.65
N LEU A 3 0.90 -19.68 -8.41
CA LEU A 3 1.96 -18.77 -8.85
C LEU A 3 1.48 -17.73 -9.88
N ASP A 4 0.20 -17.75 -10.23
CA ASP A 4 -0.41 -16.86 -11.21
C ASP A 4 -0.78 -15.49 -10.62
N GLU A 5 -0.60 -15.30 -9.31
CA GLU A 5 -0.81 -14.03 -8.61
C GLU A 5 0.47 -13.20 -8.65
N LEU A 6 0.59 -12.33 -9.64
CA LEU A 6 1.72 -11.40 -9.78
C LEU A 6 1.88 -10.59 -8.47
N CYS A 7 3.00 -10.77 -7.78
CA CYS A 7 3.34 -9.93 -6.62
C CYS A 7 3.63 -8.49 -7.08
N CYS A 8 3.04 -7.48 -6.44
CA CYS A 8 3.23 -6.08 -6.83
C CYS A 8 4.16 -5.28 -5.90
N HIS A 9 4.41 -5.79 -4.68
CA HIS A 9 5.37 -5.22 -3.74
C HIS A 9 5.71 -6.23 -2.63
N SER A 10 6.90 -6.11 -2.04
CA SER A 10 7.22 -6.77 -0.77
C SER A 10 8.07 -5.86 0.13
N VAL A 11 7.88 -5.99 1.45
CA VAL A 11 8.66 -5.28 2.47
C VAL A 11 8.95 -6.20 3.65
N ILE A 12 10.03 -5.93 4.40
CA ILE A 12 10.36 -6.66 5.63
C ILE A 12 10.01 -5.79 6.83
N PHE A 13 9.17 -6.29 7.73
CA PHE A 13 8.74 -5.62 8.95
C PHE A 13 8.58 -6.63 10.08
N ASN A 14 9.12 -6.32 11.27
CA ASN A 14 9.05 -7.19 12.45
C ASN A 14 9.46 -8.67 12.22
N GLY A 15 10.47 -8.92 11.37
CA GLY A 15 10.91 -10.29 11.06
C GLY A 15 9.99 -11.04 10.07
N ASN A 16 8.97 -10.36 9.54
CA ASN A 16 8.05 -10.91 8.55
C ASN A 16 8.25 -10.22 7.20
N ILE A 17 8.07 -10.97 6.11
CA ILE A 17 7.98 -10.44 4.75
C ILE A 17 6.51 -10.25 4.43
N LEU A 18 6.09 -9.01 4.26
CA LEU A 18 4.77 -8.67 3.74
C LEU A 18 4.83 -8.65 2.22
N ILE A 19 3.91 -9.33 1.57
CA ILE A 19 3.83 -9.44 0.11
C ILE A 19 2.42 -9.04 -0.31
N SER A 20 2.31 -8.02 -1.16
CA SER A 20 1.03 -7.61 -1.73
C SER A 20 0.75 -8.31 -3.05
N GLY A 21 -0.42 -8.95 -3.14
CA GLY A 21 -0.93 -9.49 -4.40
C GLY A 21 -1.41 -8.36 -5.33
N SER A 22 -1.19 -8.51 -6.63
CA SER A 22 -1.77 -7.61 -7.62
C SER A 22 -3.18 -8.01 -8.07
N LEU A 23 -3.54 -9.30 -7.90
CA LEU A 23 -4.78 -9.89 -8.43
C LEU A 23 -5.81 -10.23 -7.36
N ASN A 24 -5.43 -10.18 -6.09
CA ASN A 24 -6.32 -10.34 -4.96
C ASN A 24 -6.10 -9.19 -3.97
N SER A 25 -7.12 -8.94 -3.17
CA SER A 25 -7.11 -7.94 -2.12
C SER A 25 -6.36 -8.38 -0.87
N TYR A 26 -5.51 -9.41 -0.96
CA TYR A 26 -4.83 -9.99 0.18
C TYR A 26 -3.41 -9.46 0.35
N ILE A 27 -3.02 -9.26 1.61
CA ILE A 27 -1.62 -9.19 2.01
C ILE A 27 -1.24 -10.55 2.54
N TRP A 28 -0.21 -11.12 1.95
CA TRP A 28 0.41 -12.36 2.42
C TRP A 28 1.53 -11.99 3.37
N LEU A 29 1.59 -12.70 4.49
CA LEU A 29 2.65 -12.58 5.47
C LEU A 29 3.46 -13.86 5.46
N TYR A 30 4.76 -13.74 5.22
CA TYR A 30 5.70 -14.84 5.40
C TYR A 30 6.54 -14.55 6.65
N SER A 31 6.43 -15.42 7.65
CA SER A 31 7.26 -15.31 8.85
C SER A 31 8.58 -16.01 8.64
N ILE A 32 9.69 -15.28 8.80
CA ILE A 32 11.04 -15.81 8.63
C ILE A 32 11.39 -16.76 9.78
N ASP A 33 10.91 -16.47 11.00
CA ASP A 33 11.22 -17.24 12.20
C ASP A 33 10.55 -18.62 12.22
N THR A 34 9.31 -18.70 11.74
CA THR A 34 8.52 -19.95 11.73
C THR A 34 8.47 -20.62 10.35
N ASP A 35 9.11 -20.03 9.33
CA ASP A 35 9.09 -20.49 7.94
C ASP A 35 7.67 -20.82 7.45
N SER A 36 6.73 -19.90 7.67
CA SER A 36 5.31 -20.15 7.43
C SER A 36 4.61 -18.97 6.79
N PHE A 37 3.63 -19.29 5.93
CA PHE A 37 2.74 -18.30 5.33
C PHE A 37 1.43 -18.16 6.11
N SER A 38 0.98 -16.93 6.29
CA SER A 38 -0.38 -16.60 6.68
C SER A 38 -0.94 -15.53 5.74
N VAL A 39 -2.27 -15.46 5.68
CA VAL A 39 -2.99 -14.38 4.98
C VAL A 39 -3.50 -13.44 6.04
N ILE A 40 -3.31 -12.13 5.84
CA ILE A 40 -4.03 -11.13 6.61
C ILE A 40 -5.36 -10.94 5.88
N PRO A 41 -6.48 -11.42 6.43
CA PRO A 41 -7.79 -11.30 5.80
C PRO A 41 -8.21 -9.84 5.92
N TYR A 42 -7.87 -9.06 4.90
CA TYR A 42 -8.42 -7.74 4.70
C TYR A 42 -9.01 -7.73 3.30
N GLU A 43 -10.28 -7.40 3.20
CA GLU A 43 -10.91 -7.13 1.91
C GLU A 43 -10.53 -5.70 1.54
N PHE A 44 -9.31 -5.51 1.04
CA PHE A 44 -9.03 -4.30 0.30
C PHE A 44 -9.88 -4.28 -0.96
N ASP A 45 -10.36 -3.11 -1.34
CA ASP A 45 -11.06 -2.97 -2.59
C ASP A 45 -9.96 -2.92 -3.67
N TYR A 46 -9.78 -4.02 -4.41
CA TYR A 46 -9.08 -4.08 -5.71
C TYR A 46 -7.54 -4.27 -5.79
N TYR A 47 -7.17 -4.46 -7.06
CA TYR A 47 -5.90 -4.72 -7.70
C TYR A 47 -4.90 -3.57 -7.48
N LYS A 48 -3.72 -3.87 -6.94
CA LYS A 48 -2.53 -2.99 -6.79
C LYS A 48 -2.50 -2.23 -5.46
N ILE A 49 -1.63 -2.73 -4.59
CA ILE A 49 -1.36 -2.20 -3.27
C ILE A 49 0.12 -1.88 -3.15
N LYS A 50 0.44 -0.68 -2.63
CA LYS A 50 1.81 -0.31 -2.25
C LYS A 50 1.95 -0.21 -0.74
N ILE A 51 2.89 -0.98 -0.20
CA ILE A 51 3.28 -0.92 1.21
C ILE A 51 4.54 -0.06 1.36
N LEU A 52 4.57 0.84 2.34
CA LEU A 52 5.73 1.63 2.75
C LEU A 52 6.01 1.39 4.22
N ILE A 53 7.28 1.48 4.62
CA ILE A 53 7.69 1.48 6.03
C ILE A 53 8.24 2.86 6.37
N ASN A 54 7.76 3.45 7.46
CA ASN A 54 8.33 4.67 8.02
C ASN A 54 8.18 4.70 9.54
N ALA A 55 9.28 5.04 10.23
CA ALA A 55 9.32 5.23 11.68
C ALA A 55 8.67 4.08 12.49
N GLY A 56 8.90 2.83 12.09
CA GLY A 56 8.34 1.65 12.76
C GLY A 56 6.85 1.43 12.48
N ARG A 57 6.30 2.06 11.44
CA ARG A 57 4.91 1.89 10.99
C ARG A 57 4.86 1.47 9.54
N LEU A 58 3.80 0.76 9.22
CA LEU A 58 3.43 0.36 7.87
C LEU A 58 2.36 1.30 7.33
N TYR A 59 2.51 1.66 6.06
CA TYR A 59 1.50 2.41 5.31
C TYR A 59 1.14 1.65 4.06
N LEU A 60 -0.15 1.53 3.80
CA LEU A 60 -0.68 0.87 2.63
C LEU A 60 -1.46 1.88 1.80
N ILE A 61 -1.18 1.92 0.52
CA ILE A 61 -1.84 2.79 -0.45
C ILE A 61 -2.53 1.90 -1.48
N GLU A 62 -3.86 2.05 -1.55
CA GLU A 62 -4.75 1.35 -2.47
C GLU A 62 -5.02 2.25 -3.70
N ASP A 63 -5.02 1.67 -4.90
CA ASP A 63 -5.18 2.43 -6.16
C ASP A 63 -6.62 2.88 -6.43
N SER A 64 -7.59 2.00 -6.22
CA SER A 64 -8.87 2.09 -6.92
C SER A 64 -9.81 3.11 -6.28
N LEU A 65 -9.76 3.18 -4.95
CA LEU A 65 -10.46 4.14 -4.12
C LEU A 65 -9.50 5.14 -3.47
N GLY A 66 -8.21 5.03 -3.77
CA GLY A 66 -7.15 5.86 -3.23
C GLY A 66 -6.96 5.72 -1.72
N LYS A 67 -7.48 4.70 -1.05
CA LYS A 67 -7.43 4.68 0.42
C LYS A 67 -5.99 4.54 0.92
N ILE A 68 -5.69 5.24 2.02
CA ILE A 68 -4.43 5.09 2.74
C ILE A 68 -4.73 4.46 4.09
N TYR A 69 -4.04 3.36 4.39
CA TYR A 69 -4.12 2.64 5.66
C TYR A 69 -2.79 2.69 6.39
N GLU A 70 -2.84 2.55 7.70
CA GLU A 70 -1.68 2.52 8.59
C GLU A 70 -1.78 1.32 9.54
N SER A 71 -0.65 0.68 9.82
CA SER A 71 -0.52 -0.41 10.79
C SER A 71 0.76 -0.25 11.61
N GLU A 72 0.69 -0.61 12.89
CA GLU A 72 1.86 -0.64 13.80
C GLU A 72 2.43 -2.05 13.96
N ASP A 73 1.64 -3.07 13.61
CA ASP A 73 1.86 -4.46 13.99
C ASP A 73 1.61 -5.43 12.84
N GLU A 74 1.54 -4.96 11.59
CA GLU A 74 1.26 -5.72 10.38
C GLU A 74 -0.10 -6.45 10.30
N TYR A 75 -0.77 -6.70 11.43
CA TYR A 75 -2.04 -7.43 11.51
C TYR A 75 -3.26 -6.51 11.53
N ALA A 76 -3.15 -5.34 12.17
CA ALA A 76 -4.25 -4.39 12.33
C ALA A 76 -4.02 -3.15 11.46
N TRP A 77 -4.92 -2.94 10.49
CA TRP A 77 -4.87 -1.82 9.55
C TRP A 77 -6.02 -0.84 9.81
N ASN A 78 -5.69 0.45 9.89
CA ASN A 78 -6.63 1.54 10.08
C ASN A 78 -6.61 2.48 8.88
N GLN A 79 -7.76 2.79 8.31
CA GLN A 79 -7.84 3.79 7.25
C GLN A 79 -7.60 5.19 7.82
N ILE A 80 -6.65 5.92 7.26
CA ILE A 80 -6.27 7.27 7.72
C ILE A 80 -6.53 8.37 6.68
N ALA A 81 -6.80 8.00 5.42
CA ALA A 81 -7.15 8.96 4.38
C ALA A 81 -7.93 8.32 3.23
N ASN A 82 -8.61 9.16 2.46
CA ASN A 82 -9.00 8.87 1.09
C ASN A 82 -8.07 9.67 0.17
N SER A 83 -7.32 8.98 -0.69
CA SER A 83 -6.63 9.58 -1.84
C SER A 83 -7.58 9.69 -3.01
N VAL A 84 -7.35 10.72 -3.82
CA VAL A 84 -8.09 10.97 -5.05
C VAL A 84 -7.31 10.48 -6.26
N ILE A 85 -6.15 9.85 -6.04
CA ILE A 85 -5.29 9.41 -7.12
C ILE A 85 -5.41 7.90 -7.31
N GLY A 86 -5.63 7.51 -8.57
CA GLY A 86 -5.32 6.16 -8.98
C GLY A 86 -6.50 5.32 -9.45
N LYS A 87 -7.74 5.83 -9.44
CA LYS A 87 -8.85 5.05 -9.98
C LYS A 87 -8.53 4.68 -11.45
N ASP A 88 -8.43 3.38 -11.70
CA ASP A 88 -8.05 2.79 -12.98
C ASP A 88 -6.60 3.08 -13.42
N SER A 89 -5.66 3.22 -12.48
CA SER A 89 -4.25 3.43 -12.82
C SER A 89 -3.57 2.17 -13.34
N ASP A 90 -2.59 2.32 -14.23
CA ASP A 90 -1.78 1.20 -14.71
C ASP A 90 -0.72 0.79 -13.67
N TRP A 91 -0.19 1.77 -12.93
CA TRP A 91 0.78 1.57 -11.86
C TRP A 91 0.74 2.73 -10.87
N ILE A 92 1.08 2.42 -9.62
CA ILE A 92 1.29 3.39 -8.52
C ILE A 92 2.73 3.29 -8.03
N TYR A 93 3.36 4.44 -7.80
CA TYR A 93 4.54 4.60 -6.96
C TYR A 93 4.18 5.45 -5.75
N CYS A 94 4.68 5.03 -4.59
CA CYS A 94 4.58 5.82 -3.38
C CYS A 94 5.96 5.97 -2.76
N THR A 95 6.23 7.11 -2.12
CA THR A 95 7.44 7.33 -1.32
C THR A 95 7.11 8.21 -0.12
N TYR A 96 7.98 8.19 0.88
CA TYR A 96 7.86 9.02 2.08
C TYR A 96 8.99 10.04 2.14
N ASN A 97 8.67 11.29 2.47
CA ASN A 97 9.66 12.32 2.76
C ASN A 97 9.09 13.37 3.72
N LYS A 98 9.77 13.61 4.85
CA LYS A 98 9.49 14.70 5.81
C LYS A 98 8.02 14.84 6.21
N GLY A 99 7.39 13.74 6.62
CA GLY A 99 5.99 13.74 7.06
C GLY A 99 4.96 13.67 5.92
N TRP A 100 5.41 13.58 4.67
CA TRP A 100 4.54 13.45 3.51
C TRP A 100 4.69 12.09 2.84
N ILE A 101 3.57 11.45 2.52
CA ILE A 101 3.51 10.36 1.55
C ILE A 101 3.24 10.99 0.18
N TYR A 102 4.13 10.79 -0.76
CA TYR A 102 3.96 11.19 -2.15
C TYR A 102 3.51 9.99 -2.94
N SER A 103 2.45 10.15 -3.73
CA SER A 103 1.93 9.10 -4.61
C SER A 103 1.92 9.61 -6.03
N ALA A 104 2.33 8.79 -6.98
CA ALA A 104 2.23 9.06 -8.41
C ALA A 104 1.64 7.85 -9.10
N CYS A 105 0.76 8.10 -10.06
CA CYS A 105 0.16 7.05 -10.87
C CYS A 105 0.17 7.42 -12.35
N TYR A 106 0.19 6.41 -13.21
CA TYR A 106 -0.02 6.60 -14.63
C TYR A 106 -1.46 6.23 -14.98
N ILE A 107 -2.19 7.19 -15.55
CA ILE A 107 -3.58 7.05 -15.97
C ILE A 107 -3.70 7.65 -17.36
N LYS A 108 -4.20 6.86 -18.33
CA LYS A 108 -4.59 7.35 -19.68
C LYS A 108 -3.54 8.26 -20.32
N ASN A 109 -2.29 7.79 -20.38
CA ASN A 109 -1.16 8.52 -20.97
C ASN A 109 -0.71 9.80 -20.25
N ASN A 110 -1.09 9.98 -18.98
CA ASN A 110 -0.60 11.06 -18.13
C ASN A 110 -0.11 10.52 -16.78
N ILE A 111 0.77 11.28 -16.12
CA ILE A 111 1.19 11.03 -14.75
C ILE A 111 0.42 12.00 -13.85
N SER A 112 -0.35 11.46 -12.90
CA SER A 112 -1.00 12.24 -11.84
C SER A 112 -0.27 12.00 -10.52
N TYR A 113 -0.15 13.01 -9.66
CA TYR A 113 0.59 12.88 -8.41
C TYR A 113 -0.05 13.67 -7.26
N SER A 114 0.06 13.15 -6.04
CA SER A 114 -0.47 13.75 -4.81
C SER A 114 0.55 13.64 -3.72
N LYS A 115 0.31 14.41 -2.67
CA LYS A 115 0.98 14.23 -1.40
C LYS A 115 -0.02 14.28 -0.25
N PHE A 116 0.15 13.38 0.69
CA PHE A 116 -0.62 13.27 1.92
C PHE A 116 0.27 13.60 3.12
N ASN A 117 -0.15 14.55 3.95
CA ASN A 117 0.56 14.90 5.18
C ASN A 117 0.14 13.95 6.29
N LEU A 118 1.08 13.15 6.80
CA LEU A 118 0.83 12.19 7.87
C LEU A 118 0.51 12.85 9.22
N ASN A 119 1.03 14.05 9.48
CA ASN A 119 0.87 14.75 10.76
C ASN A 119 -0.46 15.49 10.83
N GLU A 120 -0.78 16.23 9.77
CA GLU A 120 -1.97 17.08 9.69
C GLU A 120 -3.15 16.37 9.01
N LYS A 121 -2.94 15.15 8.51
CA LYS A 121 -3.95 14.26 7.90
C LYS A 121 -4.77 14.94 6.79
N PHE A 122 -4.09 15.66 5.89
CA PHE A 122 -4.71 16.27 4.71
C PHE A 122 -3.95 15.97 3.42
N MET A 123 -4.61 16.17 2.29
CA MET A 123 -4.09 15.86 0.96
C MET A 123 -3.97 17.09 0.08
N ILE A 124 -2.94 17.09 -0.77
CA ILE A 124 -2.81 18.00 -1.91
C ILE A 124 -2.71 17.16 -3.18
N ASN A 125 -3.66 17.37 -4.09
CA ASN A 125 -3.60 16.84 -5.45
C ASN A 125 -2.82 17.83 -6.32
N LEU A 126 -1.86 17.33 -7.07
CA LEU A 126 -1.05 18.11 -7.97
C LEU A 126 -1.32 17.57 -9.39
N LEU A 127 -1.76 18.47 -10.27
CA LEU A 127 -2.06 18.16 -11.67
C LEU A 127 -0.75 17.89 -12.45
#